data_AF-A0A6G1RYA9-F1
#
_entry.id   AF-A0A6G1RYA9-F1
#
_cell.length_a   1.000
_cell.length_b   1.000
_cell.length_c   1.000
_cell.angle_alpha   90.00
_cell.angle_beta   90.00
_cell.angle_gamma   90.00
#
_symmetry.space_group_name_H-M   'P 1'
#
loop_
_entity.id
_entity.type
_entity.pdbx_description
1 polymer ?
#
loop_
_entity_poly.entity_id
_entity_poly.type
_entity_poly.pdbx_seq_one_letter_code
_entity_poly.pdbx_strand_id
1 'polypeptide(L)'
;CDKQSGGLAPELQQALSASERQCIETVVNMGYSPENVLKAMKKKGQNIDQVLDYLFAHGQLCEKGFDPLLVEAALEMHQCPEEKITELLQLMSQFKEMGFELKDIKEVLLLHKDQHNALEDL
;
A
#
# COMPACT_ATOMS: atom_id res chain seq x y z
N CYS A 1 6.58 -23.87 20.78
CA CYS A 1 7.52 -22.76 20.98
C CYS A 1 8.09 -22.47 19.60
N ASP A 2 7.27 -21.92 18.71
CA ASP A 2 7.63 -21.76 17.30
C ASP A 2 8.05 -20.31 17.08
N LYS A 3 9.33 -20.06 17.33
CA LYS A 3 10.01 -18.86 16.83
C LYS A 3 10.29 -19.11 15.36
N GLN A 4 9.32 -18.82 14.51
CA GLN A 4 9.53 -18.85 13.07
C GLN A 4 10.33 -17.59 12.69
N SER A 5 11.60 -17.81 12.36
CA SER A 5 12.52 -16.82 11.80
C SER A 5 11.96 -16.29 10.48
N GLY A 6 11.10 -15.28 10.54
CA GLY A 6 10.95 -14.29 9.47
C GLY A 6 12.13 -13.32 9.55
N GLY A 7 13.36 -13.82 9.41
CA GLY A 7 14.54 -12.99 9.44
C GLY A 7 14.65 -12.21 8.13
N LEU A 8 14.58 -10.88 8.20
CA LEU A 8 15.08 -10.01 7.13
C LEU A 8 16.47 -10.50 6.73
N ALA A 9 16.73 -10.66 5.43
CA ALA A 9 18.05 -11.05 4.95
C ALA A 9 19.12 -10.14 5.60
N PRO A 10 20.19 -10.71 6.20
CA PRO A 10 21.17 -9.94 6.96
C PRO A 10 21.84 -8.83 6.12
N GLU A 11 21.81 -8.98 4.79
CA GLU A 11 22.30 -8.00 3.82
C GLU A 11 21.41 -6.75 3.76
N LEU A 12 20.09 -6.90 3.88
CA LEU A 12 19.15 -5.79 3.93
C LEU A 12 19.26 -5.02 5.26
N GLN A 13 19.47 -5.72 6.37
CA GLN A 13 19.67 -5.05 7.67
C GLN A 13 20.90 -4.14 7.68
N GLN A 14 21.99 -4.52 7.00
CA GLN A 14 23.19 -3.70 6.91
C GLN A 14 23.01 -2.46 6.02
N ALA A 15 22.17 -2.55 4.98
CA ALA A 15 21.86 -1.43 4.10
C ALA A 15 20.94 -0.37 4.75
N LEU A 16 20.20 -0.74 5.79
CA LEU A 16 19.27 0.15 6.49
C LEU A 16 20.00 1.04 7.50
N SER A 17 19.61 2.32 7.53
CA SER A 17 20.01 3.32 8.51
C SER A 17 19.49 2.99 9.92
N ALA A 18 20.08 3.63 10.94
CA ALA A 18 19.66 3.43 12.33
C ALA A 18 18.16 3.76 12.54
N SER A 19 17.66 4.81 11.91
CA SER A 19 16.26 5.21 11.94
C SER A 19 15.34 4.14 11.35
N GLU A 20 15.76 3.50 10.26
CA GLU A 20 14.97 2.44 9.62
C GLU A 20 14.90 1.20 10.50
N ARG A 21 16.03 0.78 11.06
CA ARG A 21 16.06 -0.37 11.97
C ARG A 21 15.16 -0.15 13.17
N GLN A 22 15.18 1.05 13.75
CA GLN A 22 14.32 1.41 14.87
C GLN A 22 12.82 1.36 14.48
N CYS A 23 12.47 1.87 13.30
CA CYS A 23 11.10 1.81 12.79
C CYS A 23 10.65 0.34 12.61
N ILE A 24 11.47 -0.48 11.96
CA ILE A 24 11.19 -1.91 11.76
C ILE A 24 11.01 -2.61 13.11
N GLU A 25 11.95 -2.44 14.03
CA GLU A 25 11.89 -3.08 15.33
C GLU A 25 10.63 -2.67 16.11
N THR A 26 10.26 -1.39 16.08
CA THR A 26 9.06 -0.89 16.76
C THR A 26 7.80 -1.54 16.20
N VAL A 27 7.64 -1.55 14.88
CA VAL A 27 6.43 -2.08 14.23
C VAL A 27 6.39 -3.62 14.28
N VAL A 28 7.54 -4.29 14.20
CA VAL A 28 7.62 -5.75 14.39
C VAL A 28 7.27 -6.15 15.83
N ASN A 29 7.68 -5.36 16.82
CA ASN A 29 7.26 -5.58 18.22
C ASN A 29 5.75 -5.43 18.43
N MET A 30 5.04 -4.72 17.54
CA MET A 30 3.57 -4.65 17.54
C MET A 30 2.90 -5.88 16.89
N GLY A 31 3.68 -6.81 16.33
CA GLY A 31 3.18 -8.06 15.75
C GLY A 31 3.18 -8.11 14.22
N TYR A 32 3.67 -7.07 13.54
CA TYR A 32 3.79 -7.09 12.08
C TYR A 32 5.01 -7.87 11.61
N SER A 33 4.90 -8.48 10.43
CA SER A 33 6.03 -9.19 9.81
C SER A 33 7.06 -8.20 9.26
N PRO A 34 8.37 -8.39 9.50
CA PRO A 34 9.42 -7.47 9.05
C PRO A 34 9.41 -7.20 7.54
N GLU A 35 9.02 -8.20 6.73
CA GLU A 35 8.88 -8.07 5.28
C GLU A 35 7.81 -7.04 4.90
N ASN A 36 6.65 -7.08 5.57
CA ASN A 36 5.56 -6.12 5.35
C ASN A 36 5.97 -4.72 5.80
N VAL A 37 6.65 -4.61 6.95
CA VAL A 37 7.14 -3.32 7.44
C VAL A 37 8.14 -2.71 6.46
N LEU A 38 9.09 -3.49 5.96
CA LEU A 38 10.06 -3.02 4.98
C LEU A 38 9.38 -2.55 3.69
N LYS A 39 8.37 -3.29 3.21
CA LYS A 39 7.58 -2.92 2.03
C LYS A 39 6.84 -1.61 2.25
N ALA A 40 6.16 -1.46 3.38
CA ALA A 40 5.48 -0.23 3.77
C ALA A 40 6.45 0.95 3.87
N MET A 41 7.62 0.74 4.47
CA MET A 41 8.65 1.77 4.58
C MET A 41 9.21 2.22 3.25
N LYS A 42 9.39 1.31 2.29
CA LYS A 42 9.81 1.68 0.92
C LYS A 42 8.77 2.55 0.20
N LYS A 43 7.49 2.45 0.59
CA LYS A 43 6.37 3.18 -0.03
C LYS A 43 6.06 4.50 0.68
N LYS A 44 6.02 4.50 2.02
CA LYS A 44 5.64 5.67 2.85
C LYS A 44 6.81 6.35 3.56
N GLY A 45 7.99 5.76 3.54
CA GLY A 45 9.17 6.26 4.24
C GLY A 45 9.32 5.67 5.65
N GLN A 46 10.09 6.36 6.49
CA GLN A 46 10.56 5.83 7.79
C GLN A 46 9.67 6.23 8.97
N ASN A 47 8.55 6.90 8.71
CA ASN A 47 7.65 7.39 9.74
C ASN A 47 6.73 6.25 10.24
N ILE A 48 6.76 5.98 11.54
CA ILE A 48 6.05 4.85 12.14
C ILE A 48 4.54 4.96 11.92
N ASP A 49 3.95 6.14 12.14
CA ASP A 49 2.50 6.34 11.94
C ASP A 49 2.10 6.06 10.49
N GLN A 50 2.82 6.62 9.50
CA GLN A 50 2.53 6.38 8.08
C GLN A 50 2.73 4.91 7.66
N VAL A 51 3.70 4.22 8.26
CA VAL A 51 3.94 2.80 8.03
C VAL A 51 2.78 1.97 8.58
N LEU A 52 2.34 2.27 9.80
CA LEU A 52 1.19 1.61 10.43
C LEU A 52 -0.09 1.87 9.64
N ASP A 53 -0.36 3.11 9.24
CA ASP A 53 -1.52 3.48 8.43
C ASP A 53 -1.54 2.69 7.11
N TYR A 54 -0.40 2.59 6.43
CA TYR A 54 -0.31 1.80 5.20
C TYR A 54 -0.55 0.31 5.43
N LEU A 55 0.08 -0.28 6.46
CA LEU A 55 -0.09 -1.69 6.79
C LEU A 55 -1.54 -2.02 7.14
N PHE A 56 -2.17 -1.14 7.93
CA PHE A 56 -3.54 -1.26 8.38
C PHE A 56 -4.52 -1.11 7.20
N ALA A 57 -4.38 -0.05 6.40
CA ALA A 57 -5.21 0.17 5.23
C ALA A 57 -5.06 -0.96 4.21
N HIS A 58 -3.82 -1.37 3.90
CA HIS A 58 -3.56 -2.48 2.99
C HIS A 58 -4.21 -3.78 3.49
N GLY A 59 -4.08 -4.09 4.77
CA GLY A 59 -4.71 -5.26 5.39
C GLY A 59 -6.24 -5.23 5.27
N GLN A 60 -6.86 -4.14 5.73
CA GLN A 60 -8.32 -3.98 5.68
C GLN A 60 -8.88 -4.06 4.24
N LEU A 61 -8.19 -3.45 3.28
CA LEU A 61 -8.63 -3.45 1.89
C LEU A 61 -8.48 -4.84 1.25
N CYS A 62 -7.40 -5.56 1.57
CA CYS A 62 -7.27 -6.95 1.14
C CYS A 62 -8.33 -7.85 1.78
N GLU A 63 -8.65 -7.66 3.07
CA GLU A 63 -9.71 -8.41 3.76
C GLU A 63 -11.11 -8.14 3.18
N LYS A 64 -11.34 -6.95 2.61
CA LYS A 64 -12.57 -6.64 1.86
C LYS A 64 -12.66 -7.37 0.51
N GLY A 65 -11.61 -8.05 0.07
CA GLY A 65 -11.56 -8.80 -1.19
C GLY A 65 -11.02 -7.99 -2.38
N PHE A 66 -10.44 -6.80 -2.14
CA PHE A 66 -9.76 -6.07 -3.21
C PHE A 66 -8.45 -6.75 -3.61
N ASP A 67 -8.09 -6.67 -4.89
CA ASP A 67 -6.82 -7.16 -5.41
C ASP A 67 -5.65 -6.39 -4.76
N PRO A 68 -4.67 -7.07 -4.13
CA PRO A 68 -3.50 -6.43 -3.54
C PRO A 68 -2.77 -5.45 -4.47
N LEU A 69 -2.73 -5.74 -5.78
CA LEU A 69 -2.12 -4.85 -6.78
C LEU A 69 -2.89 -3.54 -6.93
N LEU A 70 -4.23 -3.60 -6.87
CA LEU A 70 -5.08 -2.40 -6.89
C LEU A 70 -4.92 -1.63 -5.58
N VAL A 71 -4.92 -2.33 -4.44
CA VAL A 71 -4.72 -1.74 -3.11
C VAL A 71 -3.39 -0.98 -3.04
N GLU A 72 -2.31 -1.60 -3.50
CA GLU A 72 -1.01 -0.94 -3.59
C GLU A 72 -1.04 0.29 -4.49
N ALA A 73 -1.70 0.19 -5.66
CA ALA A 73 -1.81 1.31 -6.57
C ALA A 73 -2.61 2.48 -5.97
N ALA A 74 -3.72 2.20 -5.30
CA ALA A 74 -4.54 3.21 -4.63
C ALA A 74 -3.80 3.87 -3.45
N LEU A 75 -3.06 3.08 -2.65
CA LEU A 75 -2.26 3.60 -1.52
C LEU A 75 -1.05 4.42 -1.99
N GLU A 76 -0.52 4.16 -3.18
CA GLU A 76 0.54 4.93 -3.83
C GLU A 76 0.03 6.27 -4.38
N MET A 77 -1.26 6.39 -4.67
CA MET A 77 -1.89 7.63 -5.08
C MET A 77 -2.03 8.56 -3.85
N HIS A 78 -0.94 9.26 -3.53
CA HIS A 78 -0.76 10.19 -2.39
C HIS A 78 -1.80 11.33 -2.27
N GLN A 79 -2.77 11.42 -3.18
CA GLN A 79 -3.74 12.51 -3.26
C GLN A 79 -5.15 12.15 -2.78
N CYS A 80 -5.37 10.92 -2.32
CA CYS A 80 -6.66 10.52 -1.73
C CYS A 80 -6.59 10.52 -0.20
N PRO A 81 -7.49 11.25 0.49
CA PRO A 81 -7.70 11.03 1.92
C PRO A 81 -8.18 9.58 2.13
N GLU A 82 -7.89 9.01 3.30
CA GLU A 82 -8.20 7.61 3.64
C GLU A 82 -9.66 7.23 3.33
N GLU A 83 -10.58 8.18 3.55
CA GLU A 83 -12.02 8.01 3.27
C GLU A 83 -12.31 7.67 1.79
N LYS A 84 -11.50 8.18 0.85
CA LYS A 84 -11.70 7.99 -0.60
C LYS A 84 -10.93 6.83 -1.18
N ILE A 85 -10.05 6.19 -0.42
CA ILE A 85 -9.26 5.05 -0.93
C ILE A 85 -10.18 3.88 -1.31
N THR A 86 -11.26 3.66 -0.56
CA THR A 86 -12.22 2.60 -0.86
C THR A 86 -12.98 2.90 -2.16
N GLU A 87 -13.46 4.15 -2.35
CA GLU A 87 -14.14 4.58 -3.58
C GLU A 87 -13.21 4.46 -4.80
N LEU A 88 -11.96 4.91 -4.63
CA LEU A 88 -10.92 4.78 -5.66
C LEU A 88 -10.70 3.31 -6.04
N LEU A 89 -10.62 2.40 -5.07
CA LEU A 89 -10.46 0.97 -5.34
C LEU A 89 -11.65 0.35 -6.06
N GLN A 90 -12.88 0.77 -5.73
CA GLN A 90 -14.08 0.32 -6.44
C GLN A 90 -14.06 0.80 -7.90
N LEU A 91 -13.63 2.04 -8.14
CA LEU A 91 -13.43 2.59 -9.48
C LEU A 91 -12.36 1.80 -10.26
N MET A 92 -11.19 1.60 -9.67
CA MET A 92 -10.09 0.88 -10.30
C MET A 92 -10.47 -0.57 -10.62
N SER A 93 -11.22 -1.22 -9.73
CA SER A 93 -11.72 -2.58 -9.96
C SER A 93 -12.70 -2.61 -11.13
N GLN A 94 -13.67 -1.70 -11.16
CA GLN A 94 -14.64 -1.59 -12.26
C GLN A 94 -13.96 -1.34 -13.62
N PHE A 95 -13.01 -0.41 -13.69
CA PHE A 95 -12.26 -0.17 -14.93
C PHE A 95 -11.45 -1.38 -15.36
N LYS A 96 -10.84 -2.09 -14.42
CA LYS A 96 -10.09 -3.29 -14.72
C LYS A 96 -11.01 -4.42 -15.22
N GLU A 97 -12.22 -4.54 -14.67
CA GLU A 97 -13.26 -5.47 -15.15
C GLU A 97 -13.78 -5.09 -16.55
N MET A 98 -13.79 -3.80 -16.90
CA MET A 98 -14.08 -3.32 -18.26
C MET A 98 -12.94 -3.60 -19.26
N GLY A 99 -11.77 -4.07 -18.78
CA GLY A 99 -10.63 -4.44 -19.63
C GLY A 99 -9.60 -3.34 -19.84
N PHE A 100 -9.70 -2.22 -19.11
CA PHE A 100 -8.71 -1.15 -19.17
C PHE A 100 -7.41 -1.54 -18.46
N GLU A 101 -6.29 -1.02 -18.93
CA GLU A 101 -4.99 -1.26 -18.29
C GLU A 101 -4.86 -0.47 -16.99
N LEU A 102 -4.27 -1.10 -15.96
CA LEU A 102 -4.09 -0.47 -14.64
C LEU A 102 -3.31 0.85 -14.71
N LYS A 103 -2.39 0.97 -15.68
CA LYS A 103 -1.61 2.19 -15.88
C LYS A 103 -2.50 3.36 -16.28
N ASP A 104 -3.35 3.16 -17.29
CA ASP A 104 -4.24 4.20 -17.81
C ASP A 104 -5.30 4.56 -16.76
N ILE A 105 -5.87 3.55 -16.09
CA ILE A 105 -6.77 3.71 -14.96
C ILE A 105 -6.18 4.62 -13.88
N LYS A 106 -4.92 4.38 -13.48
CA LYS A 106 -4.23 5.22 -12.48
C LYS A 106 -4.04 6.64 -12.98
N GLU A 107 -3.70 6.83 -14.25
CA GLU A 107 -3.45 8.14 -14.84
C GLU A 107 -4.73 8.99 -14.86
N VAL A 108 -5.83 8.42 -15.36
CA VAL A 108 -7.13 9.13 -15.41
C VAL A 108 -7.69 9.36 -14.01
N LEU A 109 -7.53 8.43 -13.07
CA LEU A 109 -8.00 8.61 -11.69
C LEU A 109 -7.14 9.56 -10.87
N LEU A 110 -5.89 9.78 -11.28
CA LEU A 110 -5.04 10.83 -10.71
C LEU A 110 -5.49 12.21 -11.20
N LEU A 111 -5.92 12.29 -12.46
CA LEU A 111 -6.38 13.53 -13.09
C LEU A 111 -7.83 13.88 -12.68
N HIS A 112 -8.69 12.88 -12.60
CA HIS A 112 -10.11 12.99 -12.32
C HIS A 112 -10.50 12.13 -11.12
N LYS A 113 -10.92 12.77 -10.02
CA LYS A 113 -11.42 12.06 -8.82
C LYS A 113 -12.86 11.53 -8.96
N ASP A 114 -13.43 11.61 -10.17
CA ASP A 114 -14.83 11.27 -10.47
C ASP A 114 -14.91 10.27 -11.62
N GLN A 115 -15.79 9.27 -11.46
CA GLN A 115 -16.00 8.19 -12.44
C GLN A 115 -16.29 8.69 -13.85
N HIS A 116 -17.17 9.69 -13.95
CA HIS A 116 -17.73 10.12 -15.22
C HIS A 116 -16.66 10.78 -16.10
N ASN A 117 -15.84 11.64 -15.49
CA ASN A 117 -14.76 12.32 -16.19
C ASN A 117 -13.63 11.34 -16.53
N ALA A 118 -13.31 10.39 -15.64
CA ALA A 118 -12.30 9.37 -15.92
C ALA A 118 -12.66 8.44 -17.09
N LEU A 119 -13.96 8.20 -17.34
CA LEU A 119 -14.45 7.43 -18.49
C LEU A 119 -14.31 8.17 -19.83
N GLU A 120 -14.40 9.50 -19.84
CA GLU A 120 -14.27 10.29 -21.07
C GLU A 120 -12.83 10.33 -21.59
N ASP A 121 -11.85 10.15 -20.70
CA ASP A 121 -10.40 10.18 -21.00
C ASP A 121 -9.77 8.78 -21.20
N LEU A 122 -10.53 7.68 -21.07
CA LEU A 122 -10.07 6.28 -21.21
C LEU A 122 -10.27 5.67 -22.61
#